data_AF-A0A2M7ABV8-F1
#
_entry.id   AF-A0A2M7ABV8-F1
#
_cell.length_a   1.000
_cell.length_b   1.000
_cell.length_c   1.000
_cell.angle_alpha   90.00
_cell.angle_beta   90.00
_cell.angle_gamma   90.00
#
_symmetry.space_group_name_H-M   'P 1'
#
loop_
_entity.id
_entity.type
_entity.pdbx_description
1 polymer ?
#
loop_
_entity_poly.entity_id
_entity_poly.type
_entity_poly.pdbx_seq_one_letter_code
_entity_poly.pdbx_strand_id
1 'polypeptide(L)'
;MSKEEIVKKNLDLHAEFMRYAFEHPGVFDQIPKGATLVILPDDEPELYKENLKVVEAQKAKGLPVVIVRMQVPKPVVPSLEVVGA
;
A
#
# COMPACT_ATOMS: atom_id res chain seq x y z
N MET A 1 5.68 -9.40 -12.68
CA MET A 1 5.46 -10.06 -11.37
C MET A 1 4.36 -11.11 -11.42
N SER A 2 4.47 -12.14 -10.58
CA SER A 2 3.39 -13.10 -10.30
C SER A 2 2.27 -12.47 -9.45
N LYS A 3 1.11 -13.11 -9.38
CA LYS A 3 -0.01 -12.65 -8.54
C LYS A 3 0.37 -12.65 -7.05
N GLU A 4 1.07 -13.68 -6.59
CA GLU A 4 1.50 -13.82 -5.20
C GLU A 4 2.44 -12.69 -4.79
N GLU A 5 3.39 -12.32 -5.66
CA GLU A 5 4.30 -11.20 -5.42
C GLU A 5 3.56 -9.86 -5.35
N ILE A 6 2.60 -9.63 -6.26
CA ILE A 6 1.78 -8.40 -6.26
C ILE A 6 0.99 -8.29 -4.96
N VAL A 7 0.34 -9.38 -4.54
CA VAL A 7 -0.43 -9.42 -3.28
C VAL A 7 0.49 -9.14 -2.09
N LYS A 8 1.65 -9.80 -2.02
CA LYS A 8 2.62 -9.59 -0.94
C LYS A 8 3.07 -8.12 -0.86
N LYS A 9 3.54 -7.54 -1.97
CA LYS A 9 4.00 -6.15 -1.98
C LYS A 9 2.89 -5.16 -1.61
N ASN A 10 1.66 -5.40 -2.05
CA ASN A 10 0.51 -4.56 -1.66
C ASN A 10 0.18 -4.68 -0.16
N LEU A 11 0.32 -5.86 0.44
CA LEU A 11 0.17 -6.04 1.88
C LEU A 11 1.26 -5.30 2.68
N ASP A 12 2.50 -5.35 2.21
CA ASP A 12 3.63 -4.63 2.84
C ASP A 12 3.41 -3.11 2.79
N LEU A 13 3.03 -2.58 1.61
CA LEU A 13 2.66 -1.16 1.43
C LEU A 13 1.47 -0.76 2.31
N HIS A 14 0.45 -1.61 2.38
CA HIS A 14 -0.72 -1.36 3.22
C HIS A 14 -0.35 -1.30 4.70
N ALA A 15 0.50 -2.19 5.19
CA ALA A 15 0.97 -2.17 6.57
C ALA A 15 1.69 -0.84 6.91
N GLU A 16 2.52 -0.35 6.00
CA GLU A 16 3.23 0.92 6.16
C GLU A 16 2.26 2.12 6.17
N PHE A 17 1.33 2.16 5.22
CA PHE A 17 0.30 3.20 5.19
C PHE A 17 -0.55 3.22 6.46
N MET A 18 -0.94 2.04 6.97
CA MET A 18 -1.72 1.94 8.20
C MET A 18 -0.93 2.47 9.41
N ARG A 19 0.39 2.20 9.49
CA ARG A 19 1.24 2.78 10.55
C ARG A 19 1.17 4.31 10.52
N TYR A 20 1.37 4.91 9.35
CA TYR A 20 1.25 6.36 9.17
C TYR A 20 -0.16 6.87 9.55
N ALA A 21 -1.22 6.22 9.07
CA ALA A 21 -2.59 6.64 9.33
C ALA A 21 -2.96 6.56 10.82
N PHE A 22 -2.42 5.61 11.58
CA PHE A 22 -2.61 5.54 13.03
C PHE A 22 -1.87 6.66 13.78
N GLU A 23 -0.70 7.07 13.31
CA GLU A 23 0.04 8.23 13.86
C GLU A 23 -0.61 9.58 13.45
N HIS A 24 -1.37 9.58 12.36
CA HIS A 24 -2.03 10.77 11.80
C HIS A 24 -3.53 10.50 11.57
N PRO A 25 -4.37 10.47 12.63
CA PRO A 25 -5.77 10.03 12.53
C PRO A 25 -6.63 10.82 11.53
N GLY A 26 -6.29 12.09 11.26
CA GLY A 26 -6.97 12.90 10.24
C GLY A 26 -6.84 12.39 8.79
N VAL A 27 -6.00 11.38 8.55
CA VAL A 27 -5.96 10.64 7.28
C VAL A 27 -7.24 9.85 7.07
N PHE A 28 -7.78 9.20 8.11
CA PHE A 28 -9.00 8.40 8.00
C PHE A 28 -10.23 9.26 7.67
N ASP A 29 -10.27 10.51 8.16
CA ASP A 29 -11.35 11.46 7.88
C ASP A 29 -11.44 11.85 6.39
N GLN A 30 -10.34 11.72 5.66
CA GLN A 30 -10.26 12.02 4.22
C GLN A 30 -10.70 10.84 3.34
N ILE A 31 -10.88 9.65 3.92
CA ILE A 31 -11.25 8.43 3.18
C ILE A 31 -12.77 8.27 3.20
N PRO A 32 -13.47 8.43 2.06
CA PRO A 32 -14.91 8.25 2.01
C PRO A 32 -15.30 6.81 2.38
N LYS A 33 -16.42 6.65 3.09
CA LYS A 33 -16.95 5.31 3.38
C LYS A 33 -17.21 4.56 2.07
N GLY A 34 -16.76 3.30 2.03
CA GLY A 34 -16.91 2.44 0.85
C GLY A 34 -15.94 2.74 -0.29
N ALA A 35 -14.98 3.67 -0.10
CA ALA A 35 -13.93 3.90 -1.07
C ALA A 35 -12.95 2.72 -1.13
N THR A 36 -12.52 2.39 -2.36
CA THR A 36 -11.39 1.48 -2.55
C THR A 36 -10.09 2.26 -2.37
N LEU A 37 -9.28 1.88 -1.39
CA LEU A 37 -7.94 2.41 -1.22
C LEU A 37 -7.00 1.70 -2.21
N VAL A 38 -6.27 2.47 -3.02
CA VAL A 38 -5.26 1.94 -3.94
C VAL A 38 -3.94 2.68 -3.71
N ILE A 39 -2.90 1.92 -3.38
CA ILE A 39 -1.55 2.45 -3.19
C ILE A 39 -0.80 2.37 -4.52
N LEU A 40 -0.22 3.48 -4.97
CA LEU A 40 0.62 3.55 -6.16
C LEU A 40 2.06 3.83 -5.73
N PRO A 41 2.95 2.83 -5.83
CA PRO A 41 4.36 3.02 -5.49
C PRO A 41 5.08 3.81 -6.59
N ASP A 42 5.73 4.91 -6.23
CA ASP A 42 6.39 5.79 -7.21
C ASP A 42 7.72 5.20 -7.75
N ASP A 43 8.30 4.23 -7.05
CA ASP A 43 9.61 3.62 -7.32
C ASP A 43 9.55 2.17 -7.84
N GLU A 44 8.34 1.61 -8.02
CA GLU A 44 8.12 0.25 -8.55
C GLU A 44 7.19 0.27 -9.78
N PRO A 45 7.73 0.51 -10.99
CA PRO A 45 6.92 0.74 -12.20
C PRO A 45 6.00 -0.43 -12.58
N GLU A 46 6.40 -1.67 -12.30
CA GLU A 46 5.56 -2.85 -12.55
C GLU A 46 4.34 -2.87 -11.62
N LEU A 47 4.55 -2.68 -10.31
CA LEU A 47 3.47 -2.67 -9.33
C LEU A 47 2.56 -1.46 -9.52
N TYR A 48 3.13 -0.30 -9.88
CA TYR A 48 2.38 0.89 -10.26
C TYR A 48 1.39 0.59 -11.39
N LYS A 49 1.85 -0.06 -12.47
CA LYS A 49 1.00 -0.39 -13.62
C LYS A 49 -0.13 -1.35 -13.23
N GLU A 50 0.14 -2.36 -12.42
CA GLU A 50 -0.90 -3.30 -11.98
C GLU A 50 -1.93 -2.63 -11.06
N ASN A 51 -1.49 -1.81 -10.11
CA ASN A 51 -2.39 -1.12 -9.20
C ASN A 51 -3.19 -0.02 -9.93
N LEU A 52 -2.63 0.63 -10.95
CA LEU A 52 -3.35 1.59 -11.77
C LEU A 52 -4.54 0.95 -12.50
N LYS A 53 -4.43 -0.31 -12.95
CA LYS A 53 -5.57 -1.03 -13.55
C LYS A 53 -6.74 -1.15 -12.58
N VAL A 54 -6.47 -1.32 -11.28
CA VAL A 54 -7.51 -1.34 -10.24
C VAL A 54 -8.19 0.01 -10.14
N VAL A 55 -7.43 1.11 -10.13
CA VAL A 55 -7.98 2.48 -10.13
C VAL A 55 -8.93 2.68 -11.31
N GLU A 56 -8.48 2.37 -12.51
CA GLU A 56 -9.28 2.55 -13.73
C GLU A 56 -10.52 1.64 -13.74
N ALA A 57 -10.42 0.42 -13.22
CA ALA A 57 -11.57 -0.48 -13.08
C ALA A 57 -12.60 0.03 -12.06
N GLN A 58 -12.17 0.66 -10.95
CA GLN A 58 -13.10 1.25 -9.96
C GLN A 58 -13.76 2.51 -10.51
N LYS A 59 -13.00 3.38 -11.21
CA LYS A 59 -13.54 4.55 -11.89
C LYS A 59 -14.61 4.16 -12.93
N ALA A 60 -14.33 3.14 -13.74
CA ALA A 60 -15.29 2.65 -14.74
C ALA A 60 -16.60 2.12 -14.12
N LYS A 61 -16.56 1.65 -12.86
CA LYS A 61 -17.73 1.21 -12.09
C LYS A 61 -18.44 2.37 -11.35
N GLY A 62 -17.92 3.59 -11.43
CA GLY A 62 -18.43 4.74 -10.68
C GLY A 62 -18.23 4.62 -9.17
N LEU A 63 -17.31 3.76 -8.72
CA LEU A 63 -17.04 3.55 -7.30
C LEU A 63 -15.97 4.53 -6.81
N PRO A 64 -16.12 5.06 -5.58
CA PRO A 64 -15.13 5.97 -5.01
C PRO A 64 -13.78 5.25 -4.86
N VAL A 65 -12.71 5.90 -5.29
CA VAL A 65 -11.34 5.40 -5.19
C VAL A 65 -10.45 6.46 -4.55
N VAL A 66 -9.67 6.05 -3.55
CA VAL A 66 -8.65 6.88 -2.91
C VAL A 66 -7.29 6.38 -3.34
N ILE A 67 -6.47 7.30 -3.86
CA ILE A 67 -5.12 6.98 -4.32
C ILE A 67 -4.12 7.47 -3.27
N VAL A 68 -3.28 6.56 -2.79
CA VAL A 68 -2.14 6.87 -1.92
C VAL A 68 -0.87 6.75 -2.75
N ARG A 69 -0.05 7.79 -2.77
CA ARG A 69 1.27 7.76 -3.40
C ARG A 69 2.33 7.67 -2.32
N MET A 70 3.24 6.71 -2.47
CA MET A 70 4.36 6.53 -1.54
C MET A 70 5.49 5.76 -2.22
N GLN A 71 6.67 5.77 -1.63
CA GLN A 71 7.76 4.86 -2.01
C GLN A 71 7.60 3.53 -1.30
N VAL A 72 8.16 2.46 -1.86
CA VAL A 72 8.23 1.18 -1.16
C VAL A 72 9.09 1.32 0.09
N PRO A 73 8.61 0.91 1.27
CA PRO A 73 9.39 1.00 2.49
C PRO A 73 10.65 0.16 2.36
N LYS A 74 11.79 0.73 2.77
CA LYS A 74 13.04 -0.02 2.84
C LYS A 74 12.91 -1.06 3.95
N PRO A 75 13.32 -2.33 3.72
CA PRO A 75 13.32 -3.34 4.76
C PRO A 75 14.14 -2.88 5.97
N VAL A 76 13.55 -2.95 7.15
CA VAL A 76 14.31 -2.80 8.39
C VAL A 76 15.08 -4.10 8.61
N VAL A 77 16.42 -4.03 8.60
CA VAL A 77 17.27 -5.18 8.93
C VAL A 77 17.48 -5.20 10.44
N PRO A 78 16.88 -6.15 11.19
CA PRO A 78 17.08 -6.22 12.63
C PRO A 78 18.49 -6.71 12.96
N SER A 79 19.05 -6.22 14.07
CA SER A 79 20.20 -6.87 14.70
C SER A 79 19.71 -8.10 15.46
N LEU A 80 20.41 -9.23 15.31
CA LEU A 80 20.12 -10.46 16.03
C LEU A 80 21.26 -10.71 17.02
N GLU A 81 20.92 -10.84 18.30
CA GLU A 81 21.83 -11.28 19.35
C GLU A 81 21.35 -12.62 19.88
N VAL A 82 22.23 -13.64 19.85
CA VAL A 82 21.94 -14.96 20.44
C VAL A 82 22.56 -15.00 21.83
N VAL A 83 21.72 -15.03 22.86
CA VAL A 83 22.15 -15.13 24.26
C VAL A 83 22.00 -16.58 24.73
N GLY A 84 23.13 -17.27 24.89
CA GLY A 84 23.23 -18.61 25.50
C GLY A 84 23.36 -19.78 24.52
N ALA A 85 24.38 -20.60 24.76
CA ALA A 85 24.55 -21.98 24.28
C ALA A 85 24.91 -22.87 25.46
#